data_AF-A0A2V8ZIR2-F1
#
_entry.id   AF-A0A2V8ZIR2-F1
#
_cell.length_a   1.000
_cell.length_b   1.000
_cell.length_c   1.000
_cell.angle_alpha   90.00
_cell.angle_beta   90.00
_cell.angle_gamma   90.00
#
_symmetry.space_group_name_H-M   'P 1'
#
loop_
_entity.id
_entity.type
_entity.pdbx_description
1 polymer ?
#
loop_
_entity_poly.entity_id
_entity_poly.type
_entity_poly.pdbx_seq_one_letter_code
_entity_poly.pdbx_strand_id
1 'polypeptide(L)'
;MEAHIPPLPPKLASSVNVQTQQERGRALTALLRRPLLAPGGKDDADFLLVRRHAVWLREWFSKHCQWTLHVGSELARLRKTPGHLNDSTRPLLDTADRPFTRRRYVVLCLTLAALERSERQTVLRRLADDIAAEFASDAELERQGVSFDLAVREHRRDLIEVIKYLISQNVLTRVDGDEQHFLASRQHDVLYNINSAALAALLNARRGPSTIRAQSTEERIRSMADEPFPDTEEGRHRRLRTRLFRRLLDDPVVYYSELSEEEREYFVSQRPSVVKEIESATGLAQEARQEGVAMVDPEEWMTDVKMPEEGTNGHATLLVAEYLANRLRQGITHPVSVPALEIRAESLVQEHRHHWRKDVGEPGAAGVLLEEALSRLEMLRLIELDRKVQTVTPLPAIGRFAIGTVRDEAVPANE
;
A
#
# COMPACT_ATOMS: atom_id res chain seq x y z
N MET A 1 35.96 37.51 17.65
CA MET A 1 35.38 36.93 18.88
C MET A 1 34.39 35.86 18.46
N GLU A 2 34.88 34.64 18.22
CA GLU A 2 34.00 33.48 18.04
C GLU A 2 33.41 33.13 19.40
N ALA A 3 32.08 33.26 19.51
CA ALA A 3 31.38 32.85 20.72
C ALA A 3 31.47 31.32 20.82
N HIS A 4 32.30 30.84 21.74
CA HIS A 4 32.36 29.44 22.13
C HIS A 4 31.03 29.09 22.81
N ILE A 5 30.10 28.51 22.06
CA ILE A 5 28.82 28.02 22.60
C ILE A 5 29.16 26.80 23.46
N PRO A 6 28.93 26.83 24.79
CA PRO A 6 29.25 25.71 25.65
C PRO A 6 28.40 24.48 25.29
N PRO A 7 28.94 23.25 25.43
CA PRO A 7 28.20 22.04 25.15
C PRO A 7 26.96 21.95 26.03
N LEU A 8 25.84 21.54 25.43
CA LEU A 8 24.57 21.32 26.14
C LEU A 8 24.76 20.31 27.28
N PRO A 9 24.18 20.55 28.47
CA PRO A 9 24.30 19.63 29.60
C PRO A 9 23.68 18.25 29.25
N PRO A 10 24.22 17.16 29.81
CA PRO A 10 23.99 15.79 29.31
C PRO A 10 22.53 15.34 29.31
N LYS A 11 21.71 15.79 30.27
CA LYS A 11 20.26 15.48 30.31
C LYS A 11 19.48 16.16 29.17
N LEU A 12 19.85 17.40 28.84
CA LEU A 12 19.26 18.14 27.73
C LEU A 12 19.75 17.60 26.38
N ALA A 13 21.02 17.21 26.28
CA ALA A 13 21.53 16.52 25.09
C ALA A 13 20.83 15.15 24.86
N SER A 14 20.57 14.39 25.92
CA SER A 14 19.82 13.12 25.82
C SER A 14 18.36 13.34 25.42
N SER A 15 17.68 14.36 25.96
CA SER A 15 16.28 14.64 25.60
C SER A 15 16.16 15.18 24.17
N VAL A 16 17.10 16.02 23.72
CA VAL A 16 17.15 16.53 22.33
C VAL A 16 17.41 15.38 21.35
N ASN A 17 18.25 14.41 21.71
CA ASN A 17 18.49 13.23 20.89
C ASN A 17 17.24 12.34 20.78
N VAL A 18 16.54 12.09 21.90
CA VAL A 18 15.27 11.35 21.90
C VAL A 18 14.21 12.05 21.06
N GLN A 19 14.04 13.36 21.23
CA GLN A 19 13.09 14.14 20.44
C GLN A 19 13.44 14.11 18.94
N THR A 20 14.72 14.28 18.59
CA THR A 20 15.17 14.19 17.20
C THR A 20 14.88 12.82 16.60
N GLN A 21 15.08 11.75 17.37
CA GLN A 21 14.80 10.39 16.93
C GLN A 21 13.30 10.14 16.73
N GLN A 22 12.45 10.65 17.64
CA GLN A 22 11.00 10.58 17.49
C GLN A 22 10.51 11.36 16.26
N GLU A 23 11.04 12.56 16.04
CA GLU A 23 10.73 13.35 14.84
C GLU A 23 11.15 12.65 13.55
N ARG A 24 12.34 12.04 13.53
CA ARG A 24 12.82 11.23 12.41
C ARG A 24 11.93 10.02 12.15
N GLY A 25 11.55 9.31 13.20
CA GLY A 25 10.66 8.15 13.09
C GLY A 25 9.30 8.53 12.52
N ARG A 26 8.69 9.59 13.03
CA ARG A 26 7.42 10.12 12.49
C ARG A 26 7.54 10.56 11.03
N ALA A 27 8.63 11.24 10.65
CA ALA A 27 8.83 11.66 9.26
C ALA A 27 9.02 10.46 8.32
N LEU A 28 9.74 9.44 8.78
CA LEU A 28 9.98 8.21 8.04
C LEU A 28 8.67 7.43 7.85
N THR A 29 7.90 7.18 8.91
CA THR A 29 6.62 6.46 8.83
C THR A 29 5.58 7.21 8.00
N ALA A 30 5.56 8.56 8.08
CA ALA A 30 4.71 9.37 7.22
C ALA A 30 5.01 9.16 5.72
N LEU A 31 6.30 9.08 5.34
CA LEU A 31 6.71 8.80 3.96
C LEU A 31 6.44 7.36 3.53
N LEU A 32 6.56 6.38 4.44
CA LEU A 32 6.22 4.99 4.14
C LEU A 32 4.73 4.82 3.84
N ARG A 33 3.88 5.48 4.64
CA ARG A 33 2.41 5.49 4.51
C ARG A 33 1.94 6.30 3.31
N ARG A 34 2.52 7.50 3.11
CA ARG A 34 2.19 8.42 2.02
C ARG A 34 3.47 8.84 1.31
N PRO A 35 3.86 8.10 0.25
CA PRO A 35 5.11 8.36 -0.45
C PRO A 35 5.12 9.66 -1.26
N LEU A 36 4.03 10.42 -1.30
CA LEU A 36 3.95 11.78 -1.84
C LEU A 36 3.25 12.67 -0.81
N LEU A 37 3.98 13.65 -0.28
CA LEU A 37 3.48 14.65 0.68
C LEU A 37 3.59 16.03 0.04
N ALA A 38 2.64 16.90 0.35
CA ALA A 38 2.59 18.27 -0.16
C ALA A 38 2.15 19.24 0.94
N PRO A 39 2.58 20.52 0.87
CA PRO A 39 2.22 21.54 1.85
C PRO A 39 0.75 21.99 1.71
N GLY A 40 0.27 22.71 2.73
CA GLY A 40 -1.01 23.43 2.66
C GLY A 40 -2.26 22.54 2.77
N GLY A 41 -2.12 21.31 3.25
CA GLY A 41 -3.23 20.38 3.46
C GLY A 41 -3.08 19.55 4.73
N LYS A 42 -3.77 18.42 4.79
CA LYS A 42 -3.73 17.46 5.91
C LYS A 42 -2.34 16.93 6.25
N ASP A 43 -1.42 16.99 5.28
CA ASP A 43 -0.07 16.44 5.37
C ASP A 43 1.00 17.51 5.67
N ASP A 44 0.63 18.76 5.93
CA ASP A 44 1.55 19.88 6.09
C ASP A 44 2.54 19.68 7.26
N ALA A 45 2.05 19.21 8.42
CA ALA A 45 2.89 18.94 9.58
C ALA A 45 3.94 17.85 9.29
N ASP A 46 3.54 16.78 8.61
CA ASP A 46 4.45 15.69 8.25
C ASP A 46 5.44 16.12 7.16
N PHE A 47 4.99 16.93 6.18
CA PHE A 47 5.84 17.53 5.16
C PHE A 47 6.94 18.43 5.76
N LEU A 48 6.59 19.29 6.71
CA LEU A 48 7.56 20.15 7.40
C LEU A 48 8.59 19.32 8.17
N LEU A 49 8.17 18.21 8.79
CA LEU A 49 9.06 17.30 9.49
C LEU A 49 10.02 16.58 8.54
N VAL A 50 9.51 16.12 7.40
CA VAL A 50 10.33 15.53 6.32
C VAL A 50 11.34 16.53 5.79
N ARG A 51 10.97 17.80 5.58
CA ARG A 51 11.90 18.86 5.17
C ARG A 51 13.00 19.08 6.20
N ARG A 52 12.65 19.12 7.49
CA ARG A 52 13.60 19.31 8.59
C ARG A 52 14.65 18.20 8.62
N HIS A 53 14.23 16.95 8.40
CA HIS A 53 15.09 15.77 8.52
C HIS A 53 15.52 15.17 7.17
N ALA A 54 15.43 15.93 6.08
CA ALA A 54 15.60 15.43 4.71
C ALA A 54 16.95 14.76 4.43
N VAL A 55 18.05 15.27 5.02
CA VAL A 55 19.39 14.69 4.85
C VAL A 55 19.44 13.27 5.41
N TRP A 56 19.04 13.11 6.68
CA TRP A 56 19.01 11.82 7.33
C TRP A 56 18.06 10.83 6.64
N LEU A 57 16.86 11.29 6.26
CA LEU A 57 15.89 10.45 5.56
C LEU A 57 16.42 9.94 4.21
N ARG A 58 17.07 10.80 3.41
CA ARG A 58 17.68 10.41 2.14
C ARG A 58 18.76 9.35 2.33
N GLU A 59 19.65 9.56 3.28
CA GLU A 59 20.72 8.61 3.60
C GLU A 59 20.14 7.27 4.04
N TRP A 60 19.14 7.28 4.93
CA TRP A 60 18.51 6.07 5.44
C TRP A 60 17.81 5.28 4.32
N PHE A 61 16.92 5.92 3.55
CA PHE A 61 16.20 5.23 2.47
C PHE A 61 17.14 4.73 1.36
N SER A 62 18.17 5.51 1.00
CA SER A 62 19.15 5.10 0.00
C SER A 62 19.98 3.93 0.49
N LYS A 63 20.45 3.95 1.74
CA LYS A 63 21.32 2.91 2.32
C LYS A 63 20.60 1.58 2.48
N HIS A 64 19.38 1.61 3.02
CA HIS A 64 18.68 0.39 3.43
C HIS A 64 17.75 -0.15 2.35
N CYS A 65 17.09 0.74 1.60
CA CYS A 65 16.04 0.35 0.65
C CYS A 65 16.37 0.71 -0.80
N GLN A 66 17.47 1.42 -1.09
CA GLN A 66 17.75 2.06 -2.39
C GLN A 66 16.61 2.94 -2.94
N TRP A 67 15.69 3.35 -2.07
CA TRP A 67 14.64 4.27 -2.47
C TRP A 67 15.19 5.69 -2.52
N THR A 68 14.67 6.48 -3.44
CA THR A 68 15.12 7.88 -3.62
C THR A 68 14.08 8.81 -3.02
N LEU A 69 14.54 9.73 -2.17
CA LEU A 69 13.68 10.77 -1.59
C LEU A 69 14.01 12.14 -2.21
N HIS A 70 13.08 12.67 -2.98
CA HIS A 70 13.12 14.04 -3.46
C HIS A 70 12.34 14.94 -2.48
N VAL A 71 12.93 16.07 -2.09
CA VAL A 71 12.28 17.04 -1.19
C VAL A 71 12.53 18.43 -1.75
N GLY A 72 11.46 19.10 -2.15
CA GLY A 72 11.45 20.46 -2.69
C GLY A 72 10.61 21.41 -1.82
N SER A 73 10.27 22.59 -2.36
CA SER A 73 9.36 23.53 -1.70
C SER A 73 7.89 23.08 -1.77
N GLU A 74 7.50 22.45 -2.88
CA GLU A 74 6.11 22.10 -3.18
C GLU A 74 5.73 20.65 -2.84
N LEU A 75 6.71 19.77 -2.65
CA LEU A 75 6.45 18.35 -2.37
C LEU A 75 7.64 17.62 -1.78
N ALA A 76 7.36 16.50 -1.11
CA ALA A 76 8.30 15.46 -0.78
C ALA A 76 7.83 14.14 -1.38
N ARG A 77 8.66 13.49 -2.19
CA ARG A 77 8.35 12.25 -2.91
C ARG A 77 9.37 11.17 -2.59
N LEU A 78 8.94 10.14 -1.88
CA LEU A 78 9.66 8.87 -1.74
C LEU A 78 9.31 7.95 -2.92
N ARG A 79 10.32 7.57 -3.69
CA ARG A 79 10.20 6.65 -4.83
C ARG A 79 10.45 5.21 -4.37
N LYS A 80 9.37 4.51 -4.04
CA LYS A 80 9.39 3.11 -3.57
C LYS A 80 9.34 2.14 -4.75
N THR A 81 10.29 1.21 -4.79
CA THR A 81 10.22 -0.01 -5.59
C THR A 81 9.77 -1.13 -4.66
N PRO A 82 8.62 -1.78 -4.90
CA PRO A 82 8.08 -2.78 -3.98
C PRO A 82 8.93 -4.05 -3.97
N GLY A 83 8.86 -4.82 -2.88
CA GLY A 83 9.54 -6.12 -2.76
C GLY A 83 8.91 -7.20 -3.65
N HIS A 84 7.60 -7.10 -3.90
CA HIS A 84 6.83 -7.95 -4.79
C HIS A 84 6.14 -7.12 -5.85
N LEU A 85 6.19 -7.57 -7.10
CA LEU A 85 5.64 -6.84 -8.25
C LEU A 85 4.21 -7.23 -8.60
N ASN A 86 3.68 -8.27 -7.96
CA ASN A 86 2.38 -8.88 -8.27
C ASN A 86 1.43 -8.83 -7.06
N ASP A 87 1.51 -7.78 -6.24
CA ASP A 87 0.58 -7.56 -5.13
C ASP A 87 -0.65 -6.78 -5.62
N SER A 88 -1.82 -7.42 -5.64
CA SER A 88 -3.10 -6.80 -6.02
C SER A 88 -3.89 -6.25 -4.83
N THR A 89 -3.37 -6.37 -3.61
CA THR A 89 -4.10 -6.03 -2.37
C THR A 89 -4.09 -4.54 -2.04
N ARG A 90 -3.32 -3.73 -2.78
CA ARG A 90 -3.19 -2.28 -2.56
C ARG A 90 -3.65 -1.45 -3.77
N PRO A 91 -4.94 -1.53 -4.16
CA PRO A 91 -5.47 -0.70 -5.22
C PRO A 91 -5.54 0.77 -4.79
N LEU A 92 -5.52 1.70 -5.74
CA LEU A 92 -6.05 3.05 -5.52
C LEU A 92 -7.53 2.95 -5.16
N LEU A 93 -7.94 3.72 -4.15
CA LEU A 93 -9.32 3.76 -3.69
C LEU A 93 -10.01 5.05 -4.15
N ASP A 94 -11.30 4.96 -4.42
CA ASP A 94 -12.14 6.12 -4.73
C ASP A 94 -12.64 6.83 -3.48
N THR A 95 -13.42 7.91 -3.66
CA THR A 95 -13.93 8.68 -2.51
C THR A 95 -14.92 7.93 -1.61
N ALA A 96 -15.33 6.72 -1.99
CA ALA A 96 -16.14 5.82 -1.18
C ALA A 96 -15.36 4.56 -0.78
N ASP A 97 -14.03 4.63 -0.76
CA ASP A 97 -13.10 3.56 -0.39
C ASP A 97 -13.21 2.28 -1.24
N ARG A 98 -13.68 2.41 -2.49
CA ARG A 98 -13.77 1.27 -3.42
C ARG A 98 -12.53 1.21 -4.33
N PRO A 99 -12.01 0.00 -4.62
CA PRO A 99 -10.90 -0.18 -5.55
C PRO A 99 -11.16 0.43 -6.92
N PHE A 100 -10.13 1.06 -7.48
CA PHE A 100 -10.15 1.54 -8.86
C PHE A 100 -10.30 0.35 -9.83
N THR A 101 -11.25 0.50 -10.76
CA THR A 101 -11.43 -0.45 -11.84
C THR A 101 -10.31 -0.32 -12.87
N ARG A 102 -10.17 -1.32 -13.74
CA ARG A 102 -9.26 -1.27 -14.90
C ARG A 102 -9.47 -0.01 -15.74
N ARG A 103 -10.73 0.37 -16.00
CA ARG A 103 -11.08 1.59 -16.77
C ARG A 103 -10.56 2.85 -16.08
N ARG A 104 -10.69 2.96 -14.75
CA ARG A 104 -10.15 4.11 -13.99
C ARG A 104 -8.64 4.22 -14.06
N TYR A 105 -7.91 3.12 -14.02
CA TYR A 105 -6.45 3.15 -14.22
C TYR A 105 -6.07 3.62 -15.63
N VAL A 106 -6.77 3.17 -16.67
CA VAL A 106 -6.54 3.65 -18.05
C VAL A 106 -6.85 5.15 -18.15
N VAL A 107 -8.00 5.59 -17.63
CA VAL A 107 -8.37 7.01 -17.61
C VAL A 107 -7.36 7.83 -16.83
N LEU A 108 -6.83 7.34 -15.70
CA LEU A 108 -5.76 8.00 -14.94
C LEU A 108 -4.51 8.18 -15.80
N CYS A 109 -4.02 7.13 -16.45
CA CYS A 109 -2.84 7.22 -17.32
C CYS A 109 -3.03 8.21 -18.47
N LEU A 110 -4.19 8.19 -19.14
CA LEU A 110 -4.51 9.12 -20.23
C LEU A 110 -4.69 10.55 -19.73
N THR A 111 -5.27 10.74 -18.55
CA THR A 111 -5.38 12.07 -17.92
C THR A 111 -3.99 12.63 -17.64
N LEU A 112 -3.07 11.83 -17.10
CA LEU A 112 -1.68 12.25 -16.86
C LEU A 112 -0.97 12.63 -18.16
N ALA A 113 -1.16 11.85 -19.22
CA ALA A 113 -0.60 12.17 -20.55
C ALA A 113 -1.19 13.47 -21.13
N ALA A 114 -2.50 13.69 -20.99
CA ALA A 114 -3.16 14.92 -21.43
C ALA A 114 -2.69 16.15 -20.62
N LEU A 115 -2.50 16.00 -19.30
CA LEU A 115 -1.99 17.06 -18.43
C LEU A 115 -0.56 17.46 -18.80
N GLU A 116 0.29 16.51 -19.19
CA GLU A 116 1.67 16.85 -19.57
C GLU A 116 1.75 17.63 -20.90
N ARG A 117 0.72 17.52 -21.75
CA ARG A 117 0.59 18.34 -22.97
C ARG A 117 -0.11 19.68 -22.72
N SER A 118 -0.66 19.86 -21.53
CA SER A 118 -1.40 21.07 -21.16
C SER A 118 -0.46 22.16 -20.65
N GLU A 119 -0.92 23.40 -20.67
CA GLU A 119 -0.18 24.53 -20.10
C GLU A 119 -0.34 24.57 -18.55
N ARG A 120 -0.28 25.76 -17.95
CA ARG A 120 -0.46 25.91 -16.48
C ARG A 120 -1.89 25.67 -16.01
N GLN A 121 -2.86 25.76 -16.92
CA GLN A 121 -4.28 25.60 -16.63
C GLN A 121 -4.94 24.71 -17.67
N THR A 122 -5.97 23.99 -17.24
CA THR A 122 -6.83 23.20 -18.13
C THR A 122 -8.26 23.19 -17.61
N VAL A 123 -9.18 22.73 -18.45
CA VAL A 123 -10.59 22.59 -18.11
C VAL A 123 -11.04 21.14 -18.23
N LEU A 124 -12.01 20.74 -17.42
CA LEU A 124 -12.50 19.35 -17.37
C LEU A 124 -12.98 18.85 -18.73
N ARG A 125 -13.70 19.68 -19.48
CA ARG A 125 -14.20 19.31 -20.82
C ARG A 125 -13.06 18.96 -21.78
N ARG A 126 -11.99 19.75 -21.79
CA ARG A 126 -10.82 19.51 -22.64
C ARG A 126 -10.16 18.18 -22.29
N LEU A 127 -9.94 17.91 -21.01
CA LEU A 127 -9.40 16.62 -20.56
C LEU A 127 -10.29 15.45 -20.98
N ALA A 128 -11.61 15.60 -20.81
CA ALA A 128 -12.59 14.59 -21.17
C ALA A 128 -12.57 14.28 -22.68
N ASP A 129 -12.51 15.32 -23.51
CA ASP A 129 -12.46 15.21 -24.97
C ASP A 129 -11.13 14.62 -25.45
N ASP A 130 -9.99 15.03 -24.86
CA ASP A 130 -8.67 14.47 -25.15
C ASP A 130 -8.62 12.97 -24.82
N ILE A 131 -9.13 12.56 -23.65
CA ILE A 131 -9.19 11.15 -23.26
C ILE A 131 -10.09 10.35 -24.22
N ALA A 132 -11.27 10.87 -24.57
CA ALA A 132 -12.16 10.20 -25.51
C ALA A 132 -11.51 10.05 -26.90
N ALA A 133 -10.74 11.03 -27.35
CA ALA A 133 -9.99 10.95 -28.60
C ALA A 133 -8.90 9.87 -28.56
N GLU A 134 -8.14 9.77 -27.46
CA GLU A 134 -7.13 8.71 -27.28
C GLU A 134 -7.79 7.32 -27.34
N PHE A 135 -8.90 7.12 -26.63
CA PHE A 135 -9.68 5.87 -26.68
C PHE A 135 -10.18 5.52 -28.08
N ALA A 136 -10.62 6.51 -28.86
CA ALA A 136 -11.10 6.30 -30.24
C ALA A 136 -9.97 5.97 -31.22
N SER A 137 -8.73 6.36 -30.91
CA SER A 137 -7.57 6.18 -31.79
C SER A 137 -6.74 4.93 -31.49
N ASP A 138 -6.86 4.35 -30.30
CA ASP A 138 -6.05 3.20 -29.87
C ASP A 138 -6.79 1.86 -29.99
N ALA A 139 -6.49 1.14 -31.07
CA ALA A 139 -7.06 -0.18 -31.35
C ALA A 139 -6.67 -1.26 -30.31
N GLU A 140 -5.59 -1.07 -29.52
CA GLU A 140 -5.27 -2.00 -28.44
C GLU A 140 -6.25 -1.84 -27.27
N LEU A 141 -6.68 -0.63 -26.92
CA LEU A 141 -7.68 -0.42 -25.86
C LEU A 141 -9.00 -1.12 -26.20
N GLU A 142 -9.42 -1.04 -27.46
CA GLU A 142 -10.59 -1.74 -27.97
C GLU A 142 -10.42 -3.27 -27.92
N ARG A 143 -9.29 -3.81 -28.42
CA ARG A 143 -8.98 -5.26 -28.34
C ARG A 143 -8.99 -5.77 -26.91
N GLN A 144 -8.57 -4.94 -25.97
CA GLN A 144 -8.54 -5.23 -24.54
C GLN A 144 -9.91 -5.08 -23.85
N GLY A 145 -10.96 -4.66 -24.57
CA GLY A 145 -12.32 -4.52 -24.06
C GLY A 145 -12.50 -3.35 -23.09
N VAL A 146 -11.66 -2.32 -23.17
CA VAL A 146 -11.79 -1.11 -22.33
C VAL A 146 -12.32 0.03 -23.20
N SER A 147 -13.48 0.57 -22.85
CA SER A 147 -14.10 1.69 -23.56
C SER A 147 -14.33 2.89 -22.63
N PHE A 148 -14.43 4.07 -23.24
CA PHE A 148 -14.75 5.32 -22.55
C PHE A 148 -15.63 6.17 -23.46
N ASP A 149 -16.74 6.64 -22.92
CA ASP A 149 -17.77 7.37 -23.66
C ASP A 149 -18.43 8.38 -22.73
N LEU A 150 -18.33 9.66 -23.06
CA LEU A 150 -18.87 10.77 -22.27
C LEU A 150 -20.40 10.82 -22.26
N ALA A 151 -21.09 10.13 -23.16
CA ALA A 151 -22.54 9.97 -23.08
C ALA A 151 -22.95 9.13 -21.86
N VAL A 152 -22.12 8.13 -21.50
CA VAL A 152 -22.35 7.23 -20.37
C VAL A 152 -22.03 7.94 -19.05
N ARG A 153 -23.03 8.05 -18.16
CA ARG A 153 -22.87 8.70 -16.84
C ARG A 153 -21.82 8.02 -15.97
N GLU A 154 -21.73 6.69 -16.03
CA GLU A 154 -20.74 5.91 -15.28
C GLU A 154 -19.31 6.22 -15.72
N HIS A 155 -19.06 6.38 -17.03
CA HIS A 155 -17.74 6.74 -17.56
C HIS A 155 -17.34 8.15 -17.12
N ARG A 156 -18.28 9.11 -17.14
CA ARG A 156 -18.05 10.44 -16.57
C ARG A 156 -17.71 10.38 -15.09
N ARG A 157 -18.39 9.53 -14.31
CA ARG A 157 -18.07 9.31 -12.89
C ARG A 157 -16.66 8.79 -12.69
N ASP A 158 -16.19 7.88 -13.54
CA ASP A 158 -14.81 7.37 -13.47
C ASP A 158 -13.77 8.46 -13.71
N LEU A 159 -14.00 9.35 -14.67
CA LEU A 159 -13.15 10.54 -14.85
C LEU A 159 -13.17 11.44 -13.61
N ILE A 160 -14.34 11.68 -13.01
CA ILE A 160 -14.43 12.50 -11.80
C ILE A 160 -13.64 11.87 -10.63
N GLU A 161 -13.72 10.56 -10.41
CA GLU A 161 -12.93 9.92 -9.35
C GLU A 161 -11.42 10.02 -9.62
N VAL A 162 -10.99 9.93 -10.88
CA VAL A 162 -9.59 10.20 -11.28
C VAL A 162 -9.19 11.64 -10.98
N ILE A 163 -10.02 12.63 -11.32
CA ILE A 163 -9.75 14.05 -11.03
C ILE A 163 -9.66 14.31 -9.53
N LYS A 164 -10.58 13.75 -8.74
CA LYS A 164 -10.53 13.85 -7.27
C LYS A 164 -9.24 13.23 -6.71
N TYR A 165 -8.81 12.09 -7.26
CA TYR A 165 -7.53 11.50 -6.90
C TYR A 165 -6.37 12.47 -7.22
N LEU A 166 -6.31 13.04 -8.42
CA LEU A 166 -5.26 13.99 -8.80
C LEU A 166 -5.26 15.27 -7.97
N ILE A 167 -6.44 15.75 -7.55
CA ILE A 167 -6.56 16.85 -6.57
C ILE A 167 -5.98 16.41 -5.22
N SER A 168 -6.30 15.19 -4.75
CA SER A 168 -5.76 14.67 -3.48
C SER A 168 -4.24 14.49 -3.48
N GLN A 169 -3.63 14.36 -4.67
CA GLN A 169 -2.18 14.29 -4.87
C GLN A 169 -1.56 15.66 -5.16
N ASN A 170 -2.33 16.75 -5.06
CA ASN A 170 -1.95 18.14 -5.37
C ASN A 170 -1.44 18.35 -6.82
N VAL A 171 -1.80 17.45 -7.75
CA VAL A 171 -1.48 17.59 -9.18
C VAL A 171 -2.40 18.61 -9.82
N LEU A 172 -3.67 18.62 -9.40
CA LEU A 172 -4.67 19.59 -9.81
C LEU A 172 -5.13 20.42 -8.62
N THR A 173 -5.36 21.70 -8.84
CA THR A 173 -6.05 22.57 -7.87
C THR A 173 -7.23 23.21 -8.55
N ARG A 174 -8.43 23.00 -8.00
CA ARG A 174 -9.66 23.60 -8.50
C ARG A 174 -9.60 25.11 -8.31
N VAL A 175 -9.84 25.85 -9.40
CA VAL A 175 -9.90 27.31 -9.40
C VAL A 175 -11.37 27.77 -9.42
N ASP A 176 -12.18 27.18 -10.29
CA ASP A 176 -13.59 27.53 -10.46
C ASP A 176 -14.41 26.33 -10.96
N GLY A 177 -15.70 26.29 -10.64
CA GLY A 177 -16.66 25.24 -11.03
C GLY A 177 -16.85 24.11 -10.01
N ASP A 178 -17.68 23.12 -10.38
CA ASP A 178 -17.98 21.92 -9.59
C ASP A 178 -18.10 20.69 -10.50
N GLU A 179 -17.33 19.64 -10.20
CA GLU A 179 -17.32 18.38 -10.95
C GLU A 179 -18.67 17.66 -10.92
N GLN A 180 -19.50 17.89 -9.90
CA GLN A 180 -20.83 17.29 -9.80
C GLN A 180 -21.74 17.76 -10.94
N HIS A 181 -21.61 19.02 -11.38
CA HIS A 181 -22.40 19.54 -12.49
C HIS A 181 -22.06 18.86 -13.82
N PHE A 182 -20.82 18.44 -14.01
CA PHE A 182 -20.37 17.71 -15.21
C PHE A 182 -21.05 16.34 -15.35
N LEU A 183 -21.41 15.70 -14.23
CA LEU A 183 -22.17 14.44 -14.25
C LEU A 183 -23.58 14.62 -14.82
N ALA A 184 -24.20 15.78 -14.58
CA ALA A 184 -25.54 16.10 -15.06
C ALA A 184 -25.51 16.64 -16.49
N SER A 185 -24.64 17.61 -16.78
CA SER A 185 -24.55 18.26 -18.08
C SER A 185 -23.11 18.64 -18.43
N ARG A 186 -22.71 18.39 -19.68
CA ARG A 186 -21.38 18.79 -20.21
C ARG A 186 -21.23 20.30 -20.38
N GLN A 187 -22.28 21.09 -20.17
CA GLN A 187 -22.28 22.54 -20.37
C GLN A 187 -21.51 23.31 -19.29
N HIS A 188 -21.50 22.80 -18.05
CA HIS A 188 -20.75 23.38 -16.95
C HIS A 188 -19.35 22.79 -16.96
N ASP A 189 -18.35 23.64 -16.93
CA ASP A 189 -16.93 23.25 -16.95
C ASP A 189 -16.26 23.61 -15.63
N VAL A 190 -15.11 23.00 -15.38
CA VAL A 190 -14.32 23.21 -14.15
C VAL A 190 -12.90 23.58 -14.56
N LEU A 191 -12.39 24.67 -14.02
CA LEU A 191 -11.06 25.18 -14.28
C LEU A 191 -10.07 24.68 -13.23
N TYR A 192 -8.93 24.16 -13.68
CA TYR A 192 -7.85 23.69 -12.81
C TYR A 192 -6.53 24.38 -13.10
N ASN A 193 -5.77 24.66 -12.04
CA ASN A 193 -4.33 24.86 -12.12
C ASN A 193 -3.62 23.50 -12.08
N ILE A 194 -2.54 23.38 -12.87
CA ILE A 194 -1.71 22.19 -12.95
C ILE A 194 -0.41 22.43 -12.18
N ASN A 195 -0.13 21.56 -11.20
CA ASN A 195 1.15 21.52 -10.51
C ASN A 195 2.10 20.57 -11.27
N SER A 196 2.95 21.14 -12.12
CA SER A 196 3.89 20.37 -12.94
C SER A 196 4.91 19.58 -12.11
N ALA A 197 5.31 20.08 -10.93
CA ALA A 197 6.21 19.37 -10.04
C ALA A 197 5.56 18.10 -9.47
N ALA A 198 4.30 18.19 -9.02
CA ALA A 198 3.53 17.04 -8.54
C ALA A 198 3.23 16.05 -9.68
N LEU A 199 2.88 16.56 -10.87
CA LEU A 199 2.65 15.74 -12.06
C LEU A 199 3.90 14.90 -12.41
N ALA A 200 5.07 15.53 -12.48
CA ALA A 200 6.34 14.86 -12.75
C ALA A 200 6.77 13.88 -11.64
N ALA A 201 6.25 14.04 -10.42
CA ALA A 201 6.56 13.19 -9.28
C ALA A 201 5.72 11.89 -9.21
N LEU A 202 4.61 11.81 -9.95
CA LEU A 202 3.71 10.66 -9.92
C LEU A 202 4.33 9.41 -10.53
N LEU A 203 4.90 9.51 -11.73
CA LEU A 203 5.51 8.38 -12.42
C LEU A 203 6.78 7.94 -11.68
N ASN A 204 6.71 6.78 -11.03
CA ASN A 204 7.86 6.15 -10.41
C ASN A 204 8.43 5.05 -11.30
N ALA A 205 9.15 5.45 -12.35
CA ALA A 205 9.88 4.53 -13.21
C ALA A 205 11.37 4.87 -13.17
N ARG A 206 12.23 3.85 -12.98
CA ARG A 206 13.69 3.99 -13.05
C ARG A 206 14.17 4.09 -14.49
N ARG A 207 13.50 3.35 -15.38
CA ARG A 207 13.71 3.35 -16.83
C ARG A 207 12.46 3.90 -17.50
N GLY A 208 12.63 4.79 -18.47
CA GLY A 208 11.50 5.35 -19.22
C GLY A 208 10.71 4.21 -19.88
N PRO A 209 9.38 4.11 -19.70
CA PRO A 209 8.58 3.01 -20.26
C PRO A 209 8.75 2.83 -21.77
N SER A 210 8.99 3.91 -22.52
CA SER A 210 9.25 3.90 -23.96
C SER A 210 10.53 3.18 -24.38
N THR A 211 11.46 2.94 -23.45
CA THR A 211 12.73 2.24 -23.72
C THR A 211 12.63 0.73 -23.54
N ILE A 212 11.52 0.24 -22.98
CA ILE A 212 11.32 -1.16 -22.64
C ILE A 212 10.84 -1.91 -23.89
N ARG A 213 11.61 -2.92 -24.31
CA ARG A 213 11.31 -3.75 -25.49
C ARG A 213 10.56 -5.05 -25.16
N ALA A 214 10.37 -5.32 -23.86
CA ALA A 214 9.64 -6.49 -23.37
C ALA A 214 8.21 -6.53 -23.93
N GLN A 215 7.73 -7.72 -24.28
CA GLN A 215 6.41 -7.91 -24.89
C GLN A 215 5.36 -8.32 -23.87
N SER A 216 5.72 -9.20 -22.92
CA SER A 216 4.81 -9.63 -21.88
C SER A 216 4.65 -8.57 -20.79
N THR A 217 3.46 -8.49 -20.19
CA THR A 217 3.17 -7.57 -19.08
C THR A 217 4.13 -7.79 -17.91
N GLU A 218 4.40 -9.04 -17.56
CA GLU A 218 5.28 -9.39 -16.45
C GLU A 218 6.73 -8.92 -16.68
N GLU A 219 7.28 -9.16 -17.88
CA GLU A 219 8.62 -8.68 -18.22
C GLU A 219 8.71 -7.15 -18.26
N ARG A 220 7.65 -6.47 -18.73
CA ARG A 220 7.58 -5.00 -18.70
C ARG A 220 7.62 -4.47 -17.27
N ILE A 221 6.83 -5.05 -16.37
CA ILE A 221 6.82 -4.67 -14.95
C ILE A 221 8.20 -4.91 -14.32
N ARG A 222 8.78 -6.09 -14.55
CA ARG A 222 10.14 -6.42 -14.08
C ARG A 222 11.18 -5.44 -14.61
N SER A 223 11.11 -5.08 -15.89
CA SER A 223 12.04 -4.13 -16.53
C SER A 223 11.89 -2.70 -16.01
N MET A 224 10.68 -2.27 -15.65
CA MET A 224 10.43 -0.95 -15.05
C MET A 224 11.00 -0.85 -13.62
N ALA A 225 10.96 -1.96 -12.89
CA ALA A 225 11.44 -2.05 -11.50
C ALA A 225 12.91 -2.49 -11.36
N ASP A 226 13.55 -2.89 -12.45
CA ASP A 226 14.92 -3.43 -12.45
C ASP A 226 15.95 -2.39 -11.95
N GLU A 227 16.72 -2.80 -10.96
CA GLU A 227 17.76 -2.01 -10.29
C GLU A 227 19.03 -2.86 -10.22
N PRO A 228 19.97 -2.70 -11.16
CA PRO A 228 21.13 -3.57 -11.25
C PRO A 228 22.10 -3.35 -10.09
N PHE A 229 22.63 -4.45 -9.58
CA PHE A 229 23.71 -4.48 -8.59
C PHE A 229 25.01 -4.91 -9.29
N PRO A 230 26.19 -4.45 -8.81
CA PRO A 230 27.46 -4.97 -9.29
C PRO A 230 27.52 -6.50 -9.13
N ASP A 231 28.04 -7.19 -10.14
CA ASP A 231 28.22 -8.65 -10.11
C ASP A 231 29.44 -9.03 -9.27
N THR A 232 29.29 -8.87 -7.95
CA THR A 232 30.30 -9.05 -6.90
C THR A 232 29.60 -9.61 -5.66
N GLU A 233 30.35 -10.23 -4.74
CA GLU A 233 29.81 -10.69 -3.46
C GLU A 233 29.19 -9.54 -2.65
N GLU A 234 29.83 -8.37 -2.63
CA GLU A 234 29.30 -7.19 -1.96
C GLU A 234 28.00 -6.69 -2.61
N GLY A 235 27.91 -6.74 -3.93
CA GLY A 235 26.70 -6.41 -4.69
C GLY A 235 25.56 -7.37 -4.41
N ARG A 236 25.85 -8.68 -4.37
CA ARG A 236 24.92 -9.76 -4.00
C ARG A 236 24.37 -9.55 -2.59
N HIS A 237 25.23 -9.35 -1.59
CA HIS A 237 24.80 -9.05 -0.21
C HIS A 237 23.95 -7.78 -0.12
N ARG A 238 24.33 -6.72 -0.85
CA ARG A 238 23.54 -5.49 -0.89
C ARG A 238 22.15 -5.72 -1.50
N ARG A 239 22.03 -6.58 -2.51
CA ARG A 239 20.76 -6.97 -3.13
C ARG A 239 19.85 -7.67 -2.13
N LEU A 240 20.36 -8.70 -1.45
CA LEU A 240 19.63 -9.46 -0.42
C LEU A 240 19.16 -8.54 0.70
N ARG A 241 20.07 -7.70 1.22
CA ARG A 241 19.76 -6.71 2.25
C ARG A 241 18.67 -5.74 1.82
N THR A 242 18.81 -5.15 0.62
CA THR A 242 17.85 -4.17 0.08
C THR A 242 16.46 -4.79 -0.04
N ARG A 243 16.38 -6.00 -0.59
CA ARG A 243 15.12 -6.72 -0.74
C ARG A 243 14.48 -7.03 0.61
N LEU A 244 15.26 -7.48 1.58
CA LEU A 244 14.76 -7.78 2.92
C LEU A 244 14.20 -6.53 3.64
N PHE A 245 14.91 -5.40 3.58
CA PHE A 245 14.42 -4.14 4.14
C PHE A 245 13.09 -3.70 3.51
N ARG A 246 12.97 -3.77 2.18
CA ARG A 246 11.72 -3.44 1.48
C ARG A 246 10.58 -4.33 1.95
N ARG A 247 10.81 -5.65 2.00
CA ARG A 247 9.79 -6.61 2.43
C ARG A 247 9.38 -6.42 3.89
N LEU A 248 10.32 -6.20 4.81
CA LEU A 248 10.01 -5.99 6.23
C LEU A 248 9.30 -4.65 6.50
N LEU A 249 9.47 -3.65 5.64
CA LEU A 249 8.79 -2.36 5.78
C LEU A 249 7.41 -2.35 5.11
N ASP A 250 7.26 -3.04 3.97
CA ASP A 250 6.05 -3.01 3.17
C ASP A 250 5.14 -4.21 3.46
N ASP A 251 5.66 -5.44 3.56
CA ASP A 251 4.85 -6.66 3.73
C ASP A 251 4.42 -6.82 5.20
N PRO A 252 3.13 -7.09 5.50
CA PRO A 252 2.67 -7.38 6.87
C PRO A 252 3.39 -8.56 7.53
N VAL A 253 3.74 -9.57 6.73
CA VAL A 253 4.50 -10.75 7.15
C VAL A 253 5.46 -11.16 6.05
N VAL A 254 6.72 -11.40 6.42
CA VAL A 254 7.74 -12.01 5.57
C VAL A 254 7.86 -13.48 5.94
N TYR A 255 7.29 -14.36 5.11
CA TYR A 255 7.35 -15.81 5.30
C TYR A 255 8.68 -16.38 4.83
N TYR A 256 9.25 -17.30 5.60
CA TYR A 256 10.48 -17.99 5.20
C TYR A 256 10.29 -18.91 3.99
N SER A 257 9.07 -19.41 3.76
CA SER A 257 8.74 -20.28 2.62
C SER A 257 8.77 -19.56 1.28
N GLU A 258 8.76 -18.23 1.27
CA GLU A 258 8.79 -17.40 0.05
C GLU A 258 10.18 -16.86 -0.26
N LEU A 259 11.15 -17.15 0.61
CA LEU A 259 12.54 -16.78 0.41
C LEU A 259 13.23 -17.93 -0.32
N SER A 260 14.01 -17.59 -1.33
CA SER A 260 15.01 -18.51 -1.87
C SER A 260 15.97 -18.96 -0.76
N GLU A 261 16.67 -20.07 -0.98
CA GLU A 261 17.64 -20.61 -0.02
C GLU A 261 18.68 -19.56 0.39
N GLU A 262 19.27 -18.86 -0.60
CA GLU A 262 20.21 -17.76 -0.39
C GLU A 262 19.62 -16.62 0.46
N GLU A 263 18.38 -16.20 0.17
CA GLU A 263 17.70 -15.15 0.94
C GLU A 263 17.40 -15.58 2.36
N ARG A 264 17.01 -16.85 2.56
CA ARG A 264 16.68 -17.40 3.87
C ARG A 264 17.92 -17.50 4.74
N GLU A 265 19.03 -18.01 4.22
CA GLU A 265 20.32 -18.09 4.92
C GLU A 265 20.82 -16.69 5.32
N TYR A 266 20.78 -15.74 4.38
CA TYR A 266 21.12 -14.35 4.65
C TYR A 266 20.19 -13.75 5.72
N PHE A 267 18.87 -13.97 5.61
CA PHE A 267 17.93 -13.39 6.55
C PHE A 267 18.14 -13.95 7.96
N VAL A 268 18.25 -15.27 8.13
CA VAL A 268 18.45 -15.89 9.45
C VAL A 268 19.71 -15.34 10.13
N SER A 269 20.82 -15.18 9.38
CA SER A 269 22.08 -14.66 9.93
C SER A 269 22.03 -13.16 10.23
N GLN A 270 21.38 -12.35 9.38
CA GLN A 270 21.41 -10.88 9.47
C GLN A 270 20.18 -10.27 10.18
N ARG A 271 19.15 -11.06 10.49
CA ARG A 271 17.88 -10.60 11.07
C ARG A 271 18.08 -9.67 12.27
N PRO A 272 18.89 -10.00 13.31
CA PRO A 272 19.01 -9.14 14.49
C PRO A 272 19.49 -7.73 14.14
N SER A 273 20.42 -7.60 13.18
CA SER A 273 20.91 -6.30 12.74
C SER A 273 19.89 -5.55 11.91
N VAL A 274 19.23 -6.23 10.97
CA VAL A 274 18.25 -5.62 10.07
C VAL A 274 17.04 -5.11 10.84
N VAL A 275 16.48 -5.96 11.71
CA VAL A 275 15.33 -5.63 12.53
C VAL A 275 15.64 -4.47 13.45
N LYS A 276 16.76 -4.51 14.19
CA LYS A 276 17.14 -3.43 15.10
C LYS A 276 17.22 -2.07 14.40
N GLU A 277 17.71 -2.03 13.16
CA GLU A 277 17.76 -0.80 12.37
C GLU A 277 16.37 -0.31 11.95
N ILE A 278 15.43 -1.21 11.65
CA ILE A 278 14.03 -0.86 11.39
C ILE A 278 13.38 -0.35 12.68
N GLU A 279 13.40 -1.13 13.77
CA GLU A 279 12.78 -0.76 15.05
C GLU A 279 13.28 0.61 15.54
N SER A 280 14.59 0.83 15.49
CA SER A 280 15.19 2.11 15.90
C SER A 280 14.72 3.28 15.05
N ALA A 281 14.49 3.05 13.75
CA ALA A 281 14.15 4.10 12.80
C ALA A 281 12.65 4.37 12.70
N THR A 282 11.79 3.38 12.96
CA THR A 282 10.36 3.47 12.69
C THR A 282 9.49 3.32 13.93
N GLY A 283 9.99 2.71 15.00
CA GLY A 283 9.19 2.34 16.17
C GLY A 283 8.38 1.06 16.00
N LEU A 284 8.49 0.38 14.86
CA LEU A 284 7.92 -0.95 14.67
C LEU A 284 8.57 -1.95 15.64
N ALA A 285 7.85 -3.00 16.00
CA ALA A 285 8.31 -4.07 16.87
C ALA A 285 8.33 -5.40 16.11
N GLN A 286 9.42 -6.16 16.24
CA GLN A 286 9.48 -7.50 15.67
C GLN A 286 8.55 -8.49 16.40
N GLU A 287 7.75 -9.21 15.61
CA GLU A 287 7.17 -10.49 16.01
C GLU A 287 7.78 -11.60 15.14
N ALA A 288 8.61 -12.46 15.74
CA ALA A 288 9.25 -13.58 15.06
C ALA A 288 8.61 -14.90 15.46
N ARG A 289 8.20 -15.69 14.46
CA ARG A 289 7.63 -17.03 14.65
C ARG A 289 8.33 -18.04 13.75
N GLN A 290 7.91 -19.30 13.82
CA GLN A 290 8.52 -20.38 13.04
C GLN A 290 8.29 -20.20 11.53
N GLU A 291 7.16 -19.61 11.14
CA GLU A 291 6.76 -19.37 9.76
C GLU A 291 7.42 -18.14 9.11
N GLY A 292 7.81 -17.15 9.92
CA GLY A 292 8.26 -15.87 9.39
C GLY A 292 8.42 -14.76 10.43
N VAL A 293 8.53 -13.53 9.94
CA VAL A 293 8.69 -12.32 10.76
C VAL A 293 7.68 -11.26 10.32
N ALA A 294 7.02 -10.63 11.28
CA ALA A 294 6.20 -9.44 11.08
C ALA A 294 6.83 -8.24 11.79
N MET A 295 6.77 -7.07 11.17
CA MET A 295 7.11 -5.80 11.82
C MET A 295 5.80 -5.13 12.26
N VAL A 296 5.39 -5.40 13.50
CA VAL A 296 4.14 -4.91 14.08
C VAL A 296 4.26 -3.42 14.37
N ASP A 297 3.19 -2.67 14.16
CA ASP A 297 3.10 -1.23 14.44
C ASP A 297 2.27 -1.00 15.71
N PRO A 298 2.89 -0.87 16.90
CA PRO A 298 2.16 -0.78 18.17
C PRO A 298 1.35 0.52 18.29
N GLU A 299 1.78 1.57 17.61
CA GLU A 299 1.18 2.91 17.67
C GLU A 299 0.16 3.12 16.54
N GLU A 300 0.03 2.17 15.60
CA GLU A 300 -0.87 2.21 14.45
C GLU A 300 -0.69 3.45 13.54
N TRP A 301 0.52 4.01 13.46
CA TRP A 301 0.81 5.19 12.64
C TRP A 301 0.99 4.87 11.15
N MET A 302 1.46 3.66 10.84
CA MET A 302 1.82 3.17 9.53
C MET A 302 0.84 2.11 9.00
N THR A 303 0.11 1.44 9.89
CA THR A 303 -0.89 0.42 9.55
C THR A 303 -1.99 0.96 8.63
N ASP A 304 -2.13 0.37 7.45
CA ASP A 304 -3.17 0.65 6.46
C ASP A 304 -4.45 -0.17 6.72
N VAL A 305 -4.32 -1.42 7.18
CA VAL A 305 -5.43 -2.29 7.60
C VAL A 305 -5.25 -2.72 9.05
N LYS A 306 -6.22 -2.37 9.91
CA LYS A 306 -6.20 -2.73 11.33
C LYS A 306 -6.82 -4.10 11.57
N MET A 307 -6.26 -4.84 12.52
CA MET A 307 -6.86 -6.06 13.06
C MET A 307 -6.35 -6.32 14.48
N PRO A 308 -7.24 -6.40 15.50
CA PRO A 308 -8.70 -6.29 15.41
C PRO A 308 -9.20 -4.87 15.10
N GLU A 309 -10.42 -4.74 14.57
CA GLU A 309 -11.14 -3.47 14.45
C GLU A 309 -12.50 -3.59 15.14
N GLU A 310 -13.05 -2.48 15.63
CA GLU A 310 -14.38 -2.44 16.22
C GLU A 310 -15.50 -2.62 15.17
N GLY A 311 -16.69 -2.99 15.65
CA GLY A 311 -17.89 -3.13 14.83
C GLY A 311 -18.02 -4.47 14.11
N THR A 312 -19.06 -4.57 13.27
CA THR A 312 -19.47 -5.83 12.62
C THR A 312 -18.39 -6.41 11.73
N ASN A 313 -17.77 -5.59 10.88
CA ASN A 313 -16.77 -6.06 9.91
C ASN A 313 -15.51 -6.59 10.61
N GLY A 314 -15.02 -5.88 11.62
CA GLY A 314 -13.86 -6.31 12.40
C GLY A 314 -14.13 -7.60 13.18
N HIS A 315 -15.29 -7.71 13.84
CA HIS A 315 -15.67 -8.94 14.54
C HIS A 315 -15.85 -10.12 13.59
N ALA A 316 -16.54 -9.94 12.46
CA ALA A 316 -16.70 -10.98 11.44
C ALA A 316 -15.34 -11.45 10.89
N THR A 317 -14.42 -10.52 10.62
CA THR A 317 -13.05 -10.82 10.17
C THR A 317 -12.30 -11.69 11.19
N LEU A 318 -12.41 -11.37 12.49
CA LEU A 318 -11.81 -12.18 13.56
C LEU A 318 -12.37 -13.60 13.61
N LEU A 319 -13.69 -13.77 13.51
CA LEU A 319 -14.32 -15.09 13.57
C LEU A 319 -13.98 -15.96 12.35
N VAL A 320 -13.87 -15.35 11.17
CA VAL A 320 -13.40 -16.03 9.96
C VAL A 320 -11.93 -16.44 10.12
N ALA A 321 -11.09 -15.55 10.64
CA ALA A 321 -9.69 -15.84 10.90
C ALA A 321 -9.51 -16.96 11.93
N GLU A 322 -10.26 -16.92 13.03
CA GLU A 322 -10.27 -17.96 14.06
C GLU A 322 -10.67 -19.31 13.48
N TYR A 323 -11.73 -19.37 12.68
CA TYR A 323 -12.17 -20.60 12.02
C TYR A 323 -11.06 -21.21 11.16
N LEU A 324 -10.43 -20.38 10.32
CA LEU A 324 -9.33 -20.81 9.46
C LEU A 324 -8.08 -21.23 10.26
N ALA A 325 -7.76 -20.50 11.33
CA ALA A 325 -6.63 -20.80 12.21
C ALA A 325 -6.83 -22.11 12.97
N ASN A 326 -8.04 -22.37 13.47
CA ASN A 326 -8.37 -23.61 14.16
C ASN A 326 -8.31 -24.82 13.22
N ARG A 327 -8.65 -24.66 11.93
CA ARG A 327 -8.44 -25.71 10.92
C ARG A 327 -6.97 -26.08 10.77
N LEU A 328 -6.08 -25.09 10.65
CA LEU A 328 -4.64 -25.34 10.58
C LEU A 328 -4.13 -26.05 11.84
N ARG A 329 -4.60 -25.63 13.02
CA ARG A 329 -4.24 -26.26 14.30
C ARG A 329 -4.67 -27.73 14.37
N GLN A 330 -5.78 -28.09 13.72
CA GLN A 330 -6.27 -29.47 13.61
C GLN A 330 -5.55 -30.28 12.51
N GLY A 331 -4.54 -29.72 11.84
CA GLY A 331 -3.82 -30.36 10.75
C GLY A 331 -4.56 -30.33 9.41
N ILE A 332 -5.65 -29.55 9.30
CA ILE A 332 -6.46 -29.45 8.08
C ILE A 332 -5.92 -28.30 7.23
N THR A 333 -5.05 -28.62 6.28
CA THR A 333 -4.33 -27.64 5.43
C THR A 333 -4.93 -27.43 4.05
N HIS A 334 -5.90 -28.24 3.62
CA HIS A 334 -6.52 -28.10 2.30
C HIS A 334 -7.29 -26.77 2.18
N PRO A 335 -7.27 -26.13 0.99
CA PRO A 335 -8.03 -24.90 0.74
C PRO A 335 -9.51 -25.05 1.05
N VAL A 336 -10.14 -23.95 1.43
CA VAL A 336 -11.58 -23.86 1.73
C VAL A 336 -12.29 -23.19 0.57
N SER A 337 -13.41 -23.71 0.09
CA SER A 337 -14.18 -23.02 -0.94
C SER A 337 -14.86 -21.77 -0.37
N VAL A 338 -14.93 -20.69 -1.14
CA VAL A 338 -15.64 -19.46 -0.77
C VAL A 338 -17.13 -19.74 -0.46
N PRO A 339 -17.86 -20.56 -1.25
CA PRO A 339 -19.24 -20.94 -0.90
C PRO A 339 -19.38 -21.62 0.47
N ALA A 340 -18.40 -22.42 0.90
CA ALA A 340 -18.44 -23.02 2.24
C ALA A 340 -18.23 -21.97 3.34
N LEU A 341 -17.41 -20.95 3.07
CA LEU A 341 -17.23 -19.81 3.97
C LEU A 341 -18.46 -18.89 3.98
N GLU A 342 -19.20 -18.75 2.89
CA GLU A 342 -20.47 -18.01 2.84
C GLU A 342 -21.52 -18.64 3.77
N ILE A 343 -21.69 -19.97 3.71
CA ILE A 343 -22.56 -20.71 4.64
C ILE A 343 -22.13 -20.49 6.10
N ARG A 344 -20.82 -20.45 6.36
CA ARG A 344 -20.30 -20.14 7.69
C ARG A 344 -20.60 -18.69 8.08
N ALA A 345 -20.43 -17.73 7.19
CA ALA A 345 -20.74 -16.32 7.42
C ALA A 345 -22.22 -16.11 7.73
N GLU A 346 -23.13 -16.77 6.99
CA GLU A 346 -24.57 -16.77 7.28
C GLU A 346 -24.85 -17.29 8.69
N SER A 347 -24.20 -18.39 9.09
CA SER A 347 -24.33 -18.94 10.45
C SER A 347 -23.85 -17.95 11.51
N LEU A 348 -22.74 -17.25 11.28
CA LEU A 348 -22.22 -16.21 12.17
C LEU A 348 -23.16 -15.00 12.27
N VAL A 349 -23.75 -14.58 11.15
CA VAL A 349 -24.77 -13.51 11.15
C VAL A 349 -25.96 -13.89 12.03
N GLN A 350 -26.42 -15.14 11.98
CA GLN A 350 -27.50 -15.60 12.85
C GLN A 350 -27.10 -15.66 14.33
N GLU A 351 -25.90 -16.19 14.62
CA GLU A 351 -25.35 -16.32 15.98
C GLU A 351 -25.15 -14.95 16.65
N HIS A 352 -24.65 -13.97 15.91
CA HIS A 352 -24.29 -12.64 16.42
C HIS A 352 -25.28 -11.54 16.04
N ARG A 353 -26.49 -11.88 15.55
CA ARG A 353 -27.51 -10.92 15.06
C ARG A 353 -27.85 -9.78 16.01
N HIS A 354 -27.71 -9.99 17.32
CA HIS A 354 -28.02 -8.99 18.35
C HIS A 354 -26.90 -7.97 18.56
N HIS A 355 -25.68 -8.29 18.13
CA HIS A 355 -24.48 -7.46 18.27
C HIS A 355 -24.06 -6.81 16.95
N TRP A 356 -24.53 -7.33 15.82
CA TRP A 356 -24.16 -6.86 14.50
C TRP A 356 -25.19 -5.87 13.92
N ARG A 357 -24.74 -5.05 12.96
CA ARG A 357 -25.62 -4.13 12.22
C ARG A 357 -26.74 -4.93 11.53
N LYS A 358 -27.93 -4.33 11.42
CA LYS A 358 -29.13 -5.02 10.92
C LYS A 358 -29.07 -5.35 9.42
N ASP A 359 -28.38 -4.52 8.65
CA ASP A 359 -28.20 -4.64 7.19
C ASP A 359 -27.48 -5.95 6.80
N VAL A 360 -26.58 -6.46 7.64
CA VAL A 360 -25.87 -7.73 7.36
C VAL A 360 -26.79 -8.96 7.43
N GLY A 361 -28.00 -8.82 7.98
CA GLY A 361 -29.03 -9.85 8.01
C GLY A 361 -29.90 -9.91 6.75
N GLU A 362 -29.75 -8.95 5.83
CA GLU A 362 -30.50 -8.93 4.57
C GLU A 362 -30.01 -10.03 3.60
N PRO A 363 -30.88 -10.53 2.70
CA PRO A 363 -30.49 -11.55 1.73
C PRO A 363 -29.27 -11.12 0.89
N GLY A 364 -28.22 -11.95 0.89
CA GLY A 364 -26.97 -11.69 0.17
C GLY A 364 -25.95 -10.80 0.89
N ALA A 365 -26.32 -10.13 2.00
CA ALA A 365 -25.42 -9.24 2.73
C ALA A 365 -24.29 -10.00 3.46
N ALA A 366 -24.52 -11.26 3.83
CA ALA A 366 -23.48 -12.12 4.42
C ALA A 366 -22.30 -12.37 3.46
N GLY A 367 -22.56 -12.47 2.14
CA GLY A 367 -21.51 -12.61 1.14
C GLY A 367 -20.65 -11.36 1.03
N VAL A 368 -21.26 -10.17 1.07
CA VAL A 368 -20.54 -8.88 1.09
C VAL A 368 -19.67 -8.77 2.34
N LEU A 369 -20.23 -9.13 3.51
CA LEU A 369 -19.48 -9.14 4.77
C LEU A 369 -18.28 -10.10 4.72
N LEU A 370 -18.45 -11.28 4.12
CA LEU A 370 -17.36 -12.24 3.93
C LEU A 370 -16.31 -11.71 2.96
N GLU A 371 -16.70 -11.10 1.84
CA GLU A 371 -15.77 -10.53 0.86
C GLU A 371 -14.88 -9.45 1.52
N GLU A 372 -15.48 -8.57 2.32
CA GLU A 372 -14.73 -7.56 3.10
C GLU A 372 -13.76 -8.21 4.09
N ALA A 373 -14.19 -9.25 4.79
CA ALA A 373 -13.35 -9.99 5.72
C ALA A 373 -12.18 -10.68 4.99
N LEU A 374 -12.44 -11.39 3.89
CA LEU A 374 -11.40 -12.05 3.11
C LEU A 374 -10.42 -11.05 2.50
N SER A 375 -10.91 -9.92 1.98
CA SER A 375 -10.04 -8.86 1.45
C SER A 375 -9.08 -8.34 2.53
N ARG A 376 -9.56 -8.13 3.75
CA ARG A 376 -8.71 -7.70 4.88
C ARG A 376 -7.68 -8.75 5.26
N LEU A 377 -8.09 -10.02 5.36
CA LEU A 377 -7.16 -11.11 5.66
C LEU A 377 -6.10 -11.30 4.58
N GLU A 378 -6.46 -11.09 3.31
CA GLU A 378 -5.53 -11.14 2.18
C GLU A 378 -4.54 -9.96 2.24
N MET A 379 -5.02 -8.73 2.48
CA MET A 379 -4.18 -7.55 2.69
C MET A 379 -3.19 -7.72 3.85
N LEU A 380 -3.62 -8.39 4.93
CA LEU A 380 -2.78 -8.72 6.10
C LEU A 380 -1.88 -9.93 5.90
N ARG A 381 -1.89 -10.54 4.71
CA ARG A 381 -1.11 -11.74 4.38
C ARG A 381 -1.38 -12.93 5.31
N LEU A 382 -2.64 -13.09 5.72
CA LEU A 382 -3.10 -14.21 6.55
C LEU A 382 -3.76 -15.32 5.73
N ILE A 383 -4.17 -15.01 4.50
CA ILE A 383 -4.72 -15.97 3.54
C ILE A 383 -4.19 -15.68 2.13
N GLU A 384 -4.33 -16.67 1.25
CA GLU A 384 -4.31 -16.48 -0.20
C GLU A 384 -5.70 -16.77 -0.76
N LEU A 385 -6.24 -15.87 -1.58
CA LEU A 385 -7.54 -16.02 -2.21
C LEU A 385 -7.37 -16.23 -3.72
N ASP A 386 -7.62 -17.46 -4.17
CA ASP A 386 -7.75 -17.74 -5.61
C ASP A 386 -9.18 -17.42 -6.06
N ARG A 387 -9.34 -16.24 -6.64
CA ARG A 387 -10.63 -15.76 -7.17
C ARG A 387 -11.11 -16.54 -8.40
N LYS A 388 -10.25 -17.26 -9.13
CA LYS A 388 -10.66 -18.04 -10.31
C LYS A 388 -11.33 -19.34 -9.91
N VAL A 389 -10.78 -20.05 -8.94
CA VAL A 389 -11.35 -21.30 -8.43
C VAL A 389 -12.20 -21.11 -7.18
N GLN A 390 -12.29 -19.88 -6.66
CA GLN A 390 -13.07 -19.52 -5.48
C GLN A 390 -12.64 -20.32 -4.24
N THR A 391 -11.33 -20.32 -3.97
CA THR A 391 -10.75 -21.01 -2.81
C THR A 391 -9.86 -20.10 -1.97
N VAL A 392 -9.91 -20.29 -0.66
CA VAL A 392 -9.11 -19.62 0.35
C VAL A 392 -8.12 -20.61 0.95
N THR A 393 -6.83 -20.29 0.86
CA THR A 393 -5.76 -21.03 1.52
C THR A 393 -5.29 -20.24 2.74
N PRO A 394 -5.48 -20.73 3.97
CA PRO A 394 -4.97 -20.06 5.16
C PRO A 394 -3.45 -20.12 5.21
N LEU A 395 -2.80 -18.98 5.47
CA LEU A 395 -1.36 -18.89 5.64
C LEU A 395 -0.96 -19.07 7.11
N PRO A 396 0.23 -19.61 7.42
CA PRO A 396 0.59 -20.00 8.79
C PRO A 396 0.43 -18.90 9.85
N ALA A 397 0.67 -17.63 9.49
CA ALA A 397 0.58 -16.51 10.42
C ALA A 397 -0.82 -16.31 11.00
N ILE A 398 -1.88 -16.80 10.32
CA ILE A 398 -3.26 -16.77 10.83
C ILE A 398 -3.40 -17.56 12.13
N GLY A 399 -2.48 -18.49 12.42
CA GLY A 399 -2.45 -19.29 13.64
C GLY A 399 -2.46 -18.46 14.94
N ARG A 400 -2.08 -17.18 14.89
CA ARG A 400 -2.18 -16.24 16.02
C ARG A 400 -3.62 -16.00 16.51
N PHE A 401 -4.61 -16.24 15.65
CA PHE A 401 -6.03 -16.06 15.94
C PHE A 401 -6.73 -17.34 16.40
N ALA A 402 -6.03 -18.48 16.45
CA ALA A 402 -6.63 -19.72 16.93
C ALA A 402 -6.83 -19.66 18.45
N ILE A 403 -8.09 -19.69 18.89
CA ILE A 403 -8.44 -19.76 20.32
C ILE A 403 -8.11 -21.16 20.85
N GLY A 404 -7.19 -21.23 21.80
CA GLY A 404 -6.86 -22.42 22.57
C GLY A 404 -5.66 -22.16 23.46
N THR A 405 -5.62 -22.85 24.60
CA THR A 405 -4.53 -22.73 25.59
C THR A 405 -3.17 -22.89 24.90
N VAL A 406 -2.24 -21.99 25.21
CA VAL A 406 -0.84 -22.15 24.85
C VAL A 406 -0.42 -23.55 25.28
N ARG A 407 -0.13 -24.42 24.31
CA ARG A 407 0.52 -25.68 24.62
C ARG A 407 1.96 -25.33 24.99
N ASP A 408 2.21 -25.22 26.29
CA ASP A 408 3.56 -25.30 26.86
C ASP A 408 4.08 -26.73 26.64
N GLU A 409 4.39 -27.09 25.39
CA GLU A 409 5.16 -28.30 25.09
C GLU A 409 6.65 -27.98 25.28
N ALA A 410 7.01 -27.64 26.52
CA ALA A 410 8.33 -27.89 27.07
C ALA A 410 8.24 -29.12 27.98
N VAL A 411 7.95 -30.28 27.38
CA VAL A 411 8.20 -31.56 28.05
C VAL A 411 9.58 -32.01 27.61
N PRO A 412 10.60 -32.00 28.48
CA PRO A 412 11.88 -32.58 28.13
C PRO A 412 11.70 -34.09 27.93
N ALA A 413 12.10 -34.59 26.77
CA ALA A 413 12.28 -36.01 26.54
C ALA A 413 13.43 -36.49 27.45
N ASN A 414 13.09 -37.16 28.55
CA ASN A 414 14.03 -37.97 29.33
C ASN A 414 13.51 -39.41 29.32
N GLU A 415 14.18 -40.25 28.54
CA GLU A 415 14.53 -41.61 28.97
C GLU A 415 16.03 -41.66 29.26
#